data_AF-A0AAE2DLT4-F1
#
_entry.id   AF-A0AAE2DLT4-F1
#
_cell.length_a   1.000
_cell.length_b   1.000
_cell.length_c   1.000
_cell.angle_alpha   90.00
_cell.angle_beta   90.00
_cell.angle_gamma   90.00
#
_symmetry.space_group_name_H-M   'P 1'
#
loop_
_entity.id
_entity.type
_entity.pdbx_description
1 polymer ?
#
loop_
_entity_poly.entity_id
_entity_poly.type
_entity_poly.pdbx_seq_one_letter_code
_entity_poly.pdbx_strand_id
1 'polypeptide(L)'
;MADYFDRLNYTLGDEDTALEYAILPRHAGHVLGIAGCGGRLLPLLAAAPSRMTCTDISAPQLAFTRLRFALLEQTDHESFMAFMGYRMESMRARRRSLFQQLVLPPADRRWLSAFFQSRRWEAPIYMGAFEQTLKRLAKITGLFTGKAGRGIFQFSQLDEQTEYYRARFPLRRWKAVIALLGNAAVLNSLLYKGAFPPNNLGISSRAAYLGIFHTLFTTQVVRESFFLQMLFFGELRYPQGFPLECDPQIFQRAREGLRQCELRVMQADILDCAAGEADIDFVSLSDVPSFMPEAAGKNVLQRLAPALSENAQVVMRGHLHVVRPDCAGFCDITHQYQADIARERTQLWHVQVYRRSPSLQVSR
;
A
#
# COMPACT_ATOMS: atom_id res chain seq x y z
N MET A 1 -22.61 2.28 -0.28
CA MET A 1 -21.25 2.85 -0.26
C MET A 1 -20.86 3.42 1.11
N ALA A 2 -21.81 3.79 1.98
CA ALA A 2 -21.55 4.35 3.32
C ALA A 2 -20.86 3.39 4.32
N ASP A 3 -21.38 2.17 4.53
CA ASP A 3 -20.88 1.22 5.56
C ASP A 3 -19.42 0.74 5.39
N TYR A 4 -18.81 0.98 4.23
CA TYR A 4 -17.44 0.54 3.92
C TYR A 4 -16.38 1.48 4.51
N PHE A 5 -16.65 2.79 4.51
CA PHE A 5 -15.70 3.80 4.99
C PHE A 5 -15.71 3.97 6.51
N ASP A 6 -16.64 3.30 7.19
CA ASP A 6 -16.73 3.24 8.66
C ASP A 6 -15.78 2.20 9.28
N ARG A 7 -14.99 1.48 8.47
CA ARG A 7 -14.12 0.40 8.93
C ARG A 7 -12.65 0.65 8.57
N LEU A 8 -11.77 0.16 9.44
CA LEU A 8 -10.33 0.15 9.21
C LEU A 8 -9.96 -1.00 8.25
N ASN A 9 -9.70 -0.67 6.98
CA ASN A 9 -9.48 -1.67 5.93
C ASN A 9 -8.04 -2.20 5.90
N TYR A 10 -7.06 -1.33 6.13
CA TYR A 10 -5.63 -1.62 6.05
C TYR A 10 -4.93 -1.09 7.30
N THR A 11 -3.90 -1.80 7.77
CA THR A 11 -3.01 -1.29 8.82
C THR A 11 -1.54 -1.63 8.62
N LEU A 12 -1.20 -2.55 7.72
CA LEU A 12 0.13 -2.72 7.14
C LEU A 12 0.15 -2.06 5.75
N GLY A 13 -0.94 -2.24 5.01
CA GLY A 13 -1.04 -1.89 3.60
C GLY A 13 -0.87 -3.12 2.71
N ASP A 14 -1.37 -3.01 1.49
CA ASP A 14 -1.24 -3.94 0.36
C ASP A 14 -0.28 -3.41 -0.72
N GLU A 15 0.25 -2.21 -0.45
CA GLU A 15 1.12 -1.33 -1.22
C GLU A 15 2.62 -1.37 -0.90
N ASP A 16 3.54 -1.77 -1.78
CA ASP A 16 4.96 -1.47 -1.52
C ASP A 16 5.31 -0.02 -1.90
N THR A 17 5.63 0.77 -0.88
CA THR A 17 5.91 2.21 -0.95
C THR A 17 7.28 2.54 -1.53
N ALA A 18 8.18 1.54 -1.63
CA ALA A 18 9.50 1.75 -2.21
C ALA A 18 9.42 2.29 -3.65
N LEU A 19 8.35 1.94 -4.37
CA LEU A 19 8.12 2.42 -5.72
C LEU A 19 7.79 3.92 -5.76
N GLU A 20 6.79 4.39 -5.02
CA GLU A 20 6.47 5.82 -4.97
C GLU A 20 7.65 6.65 -4.45
N TYR A 21 8.42 6.11 -3.50
CA TYR A 21 9.63 6.76 -3.00
C TYR A 21 10.73 6.90 -4.08
N ALA A 22 10.85 5.92 -4.97
CA ALA A 22 11.82 5.95 -6.08
C ALA A 22 11.39 6.93 -7.20
N ILE A 23 10.08 7.10 -7.41
CA ILE A 23 9.53 7.99 -8.43
C ILE A 23 9.57 9.45 -7.95
N LEU A 24 9.20 9.70 -6.68
CA LEU A 24 9.04 11.04 -6.11
C LEU A 24 10.32 11.89 -6.22
N PRO A 25 10.26 13.08 -6.86
CA PRO A 25 11.36 14.04 -6.84
C PRO A 25 11.74 14.48 -5.42
N ARG A 26 13.04 14.64 -5.18
CA ARG A 26 13.55 15.22 -3.93
C ARG A 26 13.10 16.68 -3.83
N HIS A 27 12.70 17.09 -2.63
CA HIS A 27 12.25 18.45 -2.35
C HIS A 27 11.08 18.92 -3.23
N ALA A 28 10.18 17.99 -3.59
CA ALA A 28 8.91 18.35 -4.24
C ALA A 28 8.19 19.43 -3.41
N GLY A 29 7.64 20.45 -4.07
CA GLY A 29 6.87 21.49 -3.41
C GLY A 29 5.62 20.91 -2.77
N HIS A 30 4.85 20.10 -3.50
CA HIS A 30 3.64 19.48 -2.95
C HIS A 30 3.39 18.04 -3.41
N VAL A 31 3.24 17.17 -2.42
CA VAL A 31 2.83 15.77 -2.56
C VAL A 31 1.36 15.60 -2.14
N LEU A 32 0.52 15.05 -3.02
CA LEU A 32 -0.86 14.64 -2.72
C LEU A 32 -0.97 13.12 -2.81
N GLY A 33 -1.63 12.48 -1.85
CA GLY A 33 -1.83 11.04 -1.95
C GLY A 33 -2.96 10.48 -1.09
N ILE A 34 -3.43 9.30 -1.50
CA ILE A 34 -4.39 8.53 -0.71
C ILE A 34 -3.72 8.03 0.57
N ALA A 35 -4.27 8.39 1.71
CA ALA A 35 -3.67 8.08 3.00
C ALA A 35 -3.68 6.58 3.27
N GLY A 36 -4.82 5.90 3.09
CA GLY A 36 -5.01 4.54 3.57
C GLY A 36 -4.63 4.49 5.06
N CYS A 37 -3.65 3.67 5.42
CA CYS A 37 -3.15 3.58 6.80
C CYS A 37 -1.93 4.48 7.10
N GLY A 38 -1.55 5.35 6.17
CA GLY A 38 -0.40 6.25 6.25
C GLY A 38 0.93 5.62 5.82
N GLY A 39 1.00 4.29 5.71
CA GLY A 39 2.25 3.59 5.38
C GLY A 39 2.86 3.90 4.02
N ARG A 40 2.02 4.29 3.06
CA ARG A 40 2.47 4.71 1.73
C ARG A 40 2.97 6.15 1.64
N LEU A 41 2.53 7.01 2.55
CA LEU A 41 2.86 8.43 2.50
C LEU A 41 3.96 8.77 3.50
N LEU A 42 4.03 8.09 4.64
CA LEU A 42 5.04 8.35 5.66
C LEU A 42 6.48 8.27 5.10
N PRO A 43 6.89 7.22 4.37
CA PRO A 43 8.24 7.16 3.82
C PRO A 43 8.56 8.28 2.82
N LEU A 44 7.54 8.84 2.15
CA LEU A 44 7.73 9.92 1.18
C LEU A 44 8.22 11.21 1.82
N LEU A 45 7.99 11.41 3.12
CA LEU A 45 8.56 12.53 3.88
C LEU A 45 10.10 12.49 3.87
N ALA A 46 10.73 11.33 3.66
CA ALA A 46 12.18 11.23 3.55
C ALA A 46 12.74 11.84 2.24
N ALA A 47 11.87 12.21 1.29
CA ALA A 47 12.21 13.06 0.14
C ALA A 47 12.13 14.57 0.47
N ALA A 48 11.73 14.92 1.69
CA ALA A 48 11.61 16.28 2.22
C ALA A 48 10.73 17.22 1.38
N PRO A 49 9.47 16.86 1.11
CA PRO A 49 8.56 17.77 0.41
C PRO A 49 8.23 18.99 1.27
N SER A 50 7.95 20.13 0.64
CA SER A 50 7.53 21.35 1.37
C SER A 50 6.13 21.21 1.95
N ARG A 51 5.23 20.54 1.23
CA ARG A 51 3.85 20.26 1.65
C ARG A 51 3.46 18.83 1.31
N MET A 52 2.69 18.19 2.20
CA MET A 52 2.11 16.88 1.95
C MET A 52 0.64 16.90 2.36
N THR A 53 -0.25 16.62 1.41
CA THR A 53 -1.67 16.42 1.67
C THR A 53 -2.01 14.94 1.57
N CYS A 54 -2.40 14.36 2.70
CA CYS A 54 -2.85 12.98 2.83
C CYS A 54 -4.38 13.00 2.89
N THR A 55 -5.05 12.34 1.95
CA THR A 55 -6.51 12.33 1.89
C THR A 55 -7.09 10.94 1.85
N ASP A 56 -8.23 10.74 2.51
CA ASP A 56 -8.99 9.49 2.47
C ASP A 56 -10.43 9.80 2.84
N ILE A 57 -11.39 9.07 2.30
CA ILE A 57 -12.80 9.22 2.63
C ILE A 57 -13.17 8.49 3.94
N SER A 58 -12.32 7.58 4.43
CA SER A 58 -12.51 6.83 5.67
C SER A 58 -11.89 7.53 6.89
N ALA A 59 -12.74 7.97 7.83
CA ALA A 59 -12.28 8.53 9.09
C ALA A 59 -11.40 7.57 9.94
N PRO A 60 -11.74 6.27 10.08
CA PRO A 60 -10.85 5.28 10.70
C PRO A 60 -9.44 5.21 10.11
N GLN A 61 -9.32 5.24 8.79
CA GLN A 61 -8.05 5.21 8.08
C GLN A 61 -7.23 6.48 8.35
N LEU A 62 -7.89 7.63 8.35
CA LEU A 62 -7.24 8.90 8.72
C LEU A 62 -6.81 8.94 10.19
N ALA A 63 -7.62 8.43 11.12
CA ALA A 63 -7.22 8.33 12.53
C ALA A 63 -5.96 7.45 12.69
N PHE A 64 -5.88 6.35 11.96
CA PHE A 64 -4.69 5.48 11.96
C PHE A 64 -3.49 6.13 11.27
N THR A 65 -3.72 6.89 10.19
CA THR A 65 -2.70 7.70 9.51
C THR A 65 -2.11 8.74 10.47
N ARG A 66 -2.95 9.51 11.19
CA ARG A 66 -2.48 10.51 12.17
C ARG A 66 -1.74 9.86 13.34
N LEU A 67 -2.18 8.68 13.80
CA LEU A 67 -1.41 7.90 14.77
C LEU A 67 -0.01 7.58 14.26
N ARG A 68 0.11 7.14 13.01
CA ARG A 68 1.38 6.77 12.41
C ARG A 68 2.34 7.96 12.28
N PHE A 69 1.83 9.13 11.87
CA PHE A 69 2.61 10.37 11.87
C PHE A 69 2.99 10.84 13.28
N ALA A 70 2.08 10.73 14.27
CA ALA A 70 2.40 11.07 15.65
C ALA A 70 3.50 10.16 16.24
N LEU A 71 3.49 8.86 15.89
CA LEU A 71 4.57 7.95 16.28
C LEU A 71 5.91 8.36 15.62
N LEU A 72 5.91 8.70 14.34
CA LEU A 72 7.11 9.20 13.65
C LEU A 72 7.68 10.45 14.33
N GLU A 73 6.81 11.39 14.68
CA GLU A 73 7.20 12.68 15.27
C GLU A 73 7.67 12.56 16.73
N GLN A 74 6.93 11.82 17.55
CA GLN A 74 7.02 11.88 19.01
C GLN A 74 7.78 10.70 19.62
N THR A 75 8.22 9.73 18.82
CA THR A 75 8.94 8.54 19.31
C THR A 75 10.24 8.29 18.55
N ASP A 76 11.08 7.41 19.08
CA ASP A 76 12.22 6.86 18.36
C ASP A 76 11.80 5.68 17.48
N HIS A 77 12.70 5.28 16.56
CA HIS A 77 12.47 4.19 15.63
C HIS A 77 12.13 2.88 16.34
N GLU A 78 12.81 2.57 17.45
CA GLU A 78 12.55 1.37 18.23
C GLU A 78 11.15 1.34 18.84
N SER A 79 10.68 2.48 19.37
CA SER A 79 9.34 2.61 19.93
C SER A 79 8.27 2.59 18.85
N PHE A 80 8.52 3.17 17.68
CA PHE A 80 7.68 3.01 16.49
C PHE A 80 7.54 1.53 16.12
N MET A 81 8.66 0.81 15.97
CA MET A 81 8.69 -0.61 15.61
C MET A 81 7.98 -1.49 16.64
N ALA A 82 8.21 -1.22 17.94
CA ALA A 82 7.53 -1.91 19.03
C ALA A 82 6.03 -1.63 19.04
N PHE A 83 5.64 -0.36 18.85
CA PHE A 83 4.24 0.07 18.80
C PHE A 83 3.50 -0.63 17.66
N MET A 84 3.99 -0.49 16.44
CA MET A 84 3.36 -1.05 15.23
C MET A 84 3.37 -2.58 15.23
N GLY A 85 4.31 -3.19 15.94
CA GLY A 85 4.37 -4.64 16.11
C GLY A 85 5.09 -5.37 14.99
N TYR A 86 6.09 -4.71 14.41
CA TYR A 86 7.06 -5.33 13.51
C TYR A 86 8.01 -6.30 14.23
N ARG A 87 8.20 -6.12 15.54
CA ARG A 87 8.95 -7.08 16.39
C ARG A 87 8.00 -8.13 16.96
N MET A 88 8.41 -9.39 16.92
CA MET A 88 7.63 -10.57 17.36
C MET A 88 7.37 -10.62 18.87
N GLU A 89 8.11 -9.85 19.66
CA GLU A 89 7.96 -9.80 21.12
C GLU A 89 6.60 -9.19 21.52
N SER A 90 5.96 -9.81 22.51
CA SER A 90 4.68 -9.32 23.04
C SER A 90 4.89 -8.01 23.81
N MET A 91 4.73 -6.90 23.10
CA MET A 91 4.94 -5.56 23.63
C MET A 91 3.64 -4.90 24.12
N ARG A 92 2.58 -5.64 24.43
CA ARG A 92 1.23 -5.09 24.72
C ARG A 92 1.24 -3.97 25.78
N ALA A 93 1.93 -4.18 26.90
CA ALA A 93 2.06 -3.18 27.96
C ALA A 93 2.82 -1.94 27.48
N ARG A 94 3.93 -2.13 26.74
CA ARG A 94 4.71 -1.05 26.14
C ARG A 94 3.88 -0.25 25.12
N ARG A 95 3.09 -0.91 24.26
CA ARG A 95 2.17 -0.25 23.31
C ARG A 95 1.17 0.65 24.02
N ARG A 96 0.55 0.15 25.10
CA ARG A 96 -0.38 0.92 25.91
C ARG A 96 0.29 2.15 26.53
N SER A 97 1.49 1.99 27.08
CA SER A 97 2.25 3.08 27.67
C SER A 97 2.63 4.14 26.62
N LEU A 98 3.14 3.72 25.46
CA LEU A 98 3.44 4.62 24.33
C LEU A 98 2.19 5.38 23.88
N PHE A 99 1.06 4.70 23.68
CA PHE A 99 -0.19 5.35 23.27
C PHE A 99 -0.66 6.43 24.26
N GLN A 100 -0.49 6.20 25.56
CA GLN A 100 -0.88 7.15 26.60
C GLN A 100 -0.05 8.45 26.52
N GLN A 101 1.20 8.36 26.08
CA GLN A 101 2.13 9.49 25.95
C GLN A 101 1.93 10.28 24.64
N LEU A 102 1.39 9.66 23.60
CA LEU A 102 1.18 10.31 22.30
C LEU A 102 0.15 11.44 22.35
N VAL A 103 0.53 12.61 21.85
CA VAL A 103 -0.39 13.72 21.59
C VAL A 103 -1.12 13.44 20.28
N LEU A 104 -2.44 13.30 20.36
CA LEU A 104 -3.34 13.01 19.24
C LEU A 104 -4.58 13.90 19.34
N PRO A 105 -5.25 14.22 18.21
CA PRO A 105 -6.55 14.87 18.24
C PRO A 105 -7.52 14.13 19.17
N PRO A 106 -8.34 14.83 20.00
CA PRO A 106 -9.20 14.18 20.99
C PRO A 106 -10.16 13.14 20.41
N ALA A 107 -10.69 13.39 19.21
CA ALA A 107 -11.57 12.44 18.51
C ALA A 107 -10.83 11.15 18.14
N ASP A 108 -9.66 11.28 17.50
CA ASP A 108 -8.81 10.15 17.11
C ASP A 108 -8.36 9.36 18.33
N ARG A 109 -7.92 10.03 19.40
CA ARG A 109 -7.52 9.38 20.66
C ARG A 109 -8.65 8.54 21.26
N ARG A 110 -9.89 9.06 21.31
CA ARG A 110 -11.05 8.31 21.83
C ARG A 110 -11.31 7.06 20.99
N TRP A 111 -11.37 7.22 19.68
CA TRP A 111 -11.64 6.12 18.76
C TRP A 111 -10.53 5.05 18.80
N LEU A 112 -9.26 5.46 18.70
CA LEU A 112 -8.10 4.56 18.75
C LEU A 112 -7.99 3.84 20.09
N SER A 113 -8.28 4.51 21.20
CA SER A 113 -8.28 3.87 22.53
C SER A 113 -9.30 2.73 22.59
N ALA A 114 -10.55 3.00 22.19
CA ALA A 114 -11.59 1.97 22.13
C ALA A 114 -11.21 0.83 21.18
N PHE A 115 -10.66 1.17 20.01
CA PHE A 115 -10.17 0.21 19.03
C PHE A 115 -9.08 -0.70 19.62
N PHE A 116 -7.99 -0.15 20.15
CA PHE A 116 -6.88 -0.94 20.71
C PHE A 116 -7.29 -1.76 21.93
N GLN A 117 -8.19 -1.24 22.78
CA GLN A 117 -8.75 -2.00 23.89
C GLN A 117 -9.54 -3.22 23.40
N SER A 118 -10.41 -3.05 22.41
CA SER A 118 -11.17 -4.16 21.81
C SER A 118 -10.27 -5.21 21.16
N ARG A 119 -9.08 -4.80 20.69
CA ARG A 119 -8.05 -5.66 20.10
C ARG A 119 -6.98 -6.10 21.09
N ARG A 120 -7.19 -5.86 22.39
CA ARG A 120 -6.29 -6.27 23.49
C ARG A 120 -4.83 -5.83 23.29
N TRP A 121 -4.62 -4.69 22.64
CA TRP A 121 -3.29 -4.13 22.37
C TRP A 121 -2.34 -5.08 21.60
N GLU A 122 -2.90 -5.95 20.75
CA GLU A 122 -2.11 -6.74 19.80
C GLU A 122 -1.34 -5.85 18.81
N ALA A 123 -0.51 -6.44 17.95
CA ALA A 123 0.26 -5.71 16.94
C ALA A 123 -0.67 -4.96 15.93
N PRO A 124 -0.61 -3.61 15.89
CA PRO A 124 -1.44 -2.79 15.00
C PRO A 124 -1.37 -3.14 13.51
N ILE A 125 -0.19 -3.52 13.00
CA ILE A 125 0.00 -3.84 11.57
C ILE A 125 -0.85 -5.02 11.08
N TYR A 126 -1.47 -5.80 11.97
CA TYR A 126 -2.32 -6.92 11.56
C TYR A 126 -3.80 -6.70 11.79
N MET A 127 -4.24 -5.49 12.14
CA MET A 127 -5.61 -5.24 12.60
C MET A 127 -6.60 -4.82 11.50
N GLY A 128 -6.12 -4.45 10.31
CA GLY A 128 -6.97 -4.12 9.18
C GLY A 128 -7.74 -5.33 8.63
N ALA A 129 -8.87 -5.06 7.99
CA ALA A 129 -9.71 -6.09 7.39
C ALA A 129 -8.95 -6.94 6.35
N PHE A 130 -8.07 -6.32 5.57
CA PHE A 130 -7.21 -7.00 4.61
C PHE A 130 -6.26 -7.98 5.30
N GLU A 131 -5.52 -7.52 6.30
CA GLU A 131 -4.53 -8.34 7.02
C GLU A 131 -5.20 -9.48 7.80
N GLN A 132 -6.39 -9.24 8.36
CA GLN A 132 -7.21 -10.29 8.98
C GLN A 132 -7.67 -11.35 7.97
N THR A 133 -7.87 -10.97 6.71
CA THR A 133 -8.19 -11.92 5.65
C THR A 133 -6.96 -12.70 5.21
N LEU A 134 -5.80 -12.06 5.05
CA LEU A 134 -4.53 -12.76 4.80
C LEU A 134 -4.21 -13.76 5.92
N LYS A 135 -4.46 -13.42 7.19
CA LYS A 135 -4.32 -14.35 8.33
C LYS A 135 -5.19 -15.60 8.20
N ARG A 136 -6.42 -15.46 7.71
CA ARG A 136 -7.31 -16.60 7.46
C ARG A 136 -6.81 -17.43 6.29
N LEU A 137 -6.39 -16.77 5.21
CA LEU A 137 -5.79 -17.45 4.05
C LEU A 137 -4.51 -18.19 4.39
N ALA A 138 -3.66 -17.66 5.27
CA ALA A 138 -2.46 -18.35 5.71
C ALA A 138 -2.74 -19.71 6.35
N LYS A 139 -3.86 -19.84 7.06
CA LYS A 139 -4.32 -21.14 7.59
C LYS A 139 -4.68 -22.10 6.46
N ILE A 140 -5.37 -21.63 5.42
CA ILE A 140 -5.73 -22.40 4.22
C ILE A 140 -4.47 -22.79 3.45
N THR A 141 -3.60 -21.82 3.14
CA THR A 141 -2.29 -22.04 2.51
C THR A 141 -1.50 -23.09 3.28
N GLY A 142 -1.43 -22.97 4.61
CA GLY A 142 -0.75 -23.92 5.48
C GLY A 142 -1.36 -25.31 5.47
N LEU A 143 -2.69 -25.44 5.44
CA LEU A 143 -3.40 -26.71 5.36
C LEU A 143 -3.11 -27.44 4.04
N PHE A 144 -3.14 -26.72 2.92
CA PHE A 144 -2.93 -27.30 1.59
C PHE A 144 -1.46 -27.57 1.30
N THR A 145 -0.58 -26.63 1.60
CA THR A 145 0.83 -26.70 1.16
C THR A 145 1.79 -27.21 2.24
N GLY A 146 1.39 -27.15 3.51
CA GLY A 146 2.16 -27.68 4.64
C GLY A 146 3.55 -27.08 4.78
N LYS A 147 4.50 -27.89 5.27
CA LYS A 147 5.92 -27.50 5.41
C LYS A 147 6.58 -27.22 4.06
N ALA A 148 6.21 -27.95 3.01
CA ALA A 148 6.78 -27.76 1.67
C ALA A 148 6.40 -26.40 1.06
N GLY A 149 5.19 -25.92 1.27
CA GLY A 149 4.82 -24.56 0.85
C GLY A 149 5.63 -23.48 1.56
N ARG A 150 5.87 -23.63 2.87
CA ARG A 150 6.67 -22.69 3.65
C ARG A 150 8.18 -22.84 3.44
N GLY A 151 8.64 -23.97 2.89
CA GLY A 151 10.05 -24.26 2.65
C GLY A 151 10.71 -23.27 1.70
N ILE A 152 9.96 -22.67 0.78
CA ILE A 152 10.46 -21.66 -0.16
C ILE A 152 11.04 -20.41 0.55
N PHE A 153 10.58 -20.09 1.77
CA PHE A 153 11.10 -18.98 2.56
C PHE A 153 12.46 -19.27 3.22
N GLN A 154 12.98 -20.50 3.11
CA GLN A 154 14.31 -20.87 3.65
C GLN A 154 15.47 -20.40 2.77
N PHE A 155 15.20 -19.96 1.54
CA PHE A 155 16.22 -19.46 0.60
C PHE A 155 16.32 -17.93 0.62
N SER A 156 17.55 -17.42 0.58
CA SER A 156 17.88 -15.99 0.46
C SER A 156 18.45 -15.62 -0.91
N GLN A 157 18.67 -16.61 -1.78
CA GLN A 157 19.13 -16.45 -3.15
C GLN A 157 18.04 -16.89 -4.12
N LEU A 158 17.84 -16.11 -5.18
CA LEU A 158 16.75 -16.34 -6.14
C LEU A 158 16.92 -17.65 -6.91
N ASP A 159 18.15 -18.03 -7.24
CA ASP A 159 18.43 -19.25 -8.00
C ASP A 159 18.05 -20.52 -7.21
N GLU A 160 18.47 -20.60 -5.94
CA GLU A 160 18.13 -21.72 -5.05
C GLU A 160 16.62 -21.79 -4.79
N GLN A 161 15.98 -20.63 -4.61
CA GLN A 161 14.53 -20.53 -4.45
C GLN A 161 13.80 -21.03 -5.70
N THR A 162 14.26 -20.62 -6.87
CA THR A 162 13.66 -20.98 -8.16
C THR A 162 13.79 -22.48 -8.41
N GLU A 163 14.93 -23.06 -8.07
CA GLU A 163 15.14 -24.50 -8.13
C GLU A 163 14.20 -25.24 -7.16
N TYR A 164 14.07 -24.77 -5.93
CA TYR A 164 13.09 -25.31 -4.98
C TYR A 164 11.65 -25.22 -5.50
N TYR A 165 11.29 -24.07 -6.08
CA TYR A 165 9.98 -23.83 -6.65
C TYR A 165 9.64 -24.80 -7.79
N ARG A 166 10.63 -25.13 -8.64
CA ARG A 166 10.47 -26.09 -9.73
C ARG A 166 10.43 -27.54 -9.25
N ALA A 167 11.35 -27.92 -8.36
CA ALA A 167 11.59 -29.33 -8.02
C ALA A 167 10.77 -29.83 -6.82
N ARG A 168 10.47 -28.97 -5.84
CA ARG A 168 9.97 -29.42 -4.51
C ARG A 168 8.71 -28.71 -4.04
N PHE A 169 8.44 -27.50 -4.50
CA PHE A 169 7.27 -26.75 -4.07
C PHE A 169 5.97 -27.46 -4.49
N PRO A 170 4.93 -27.52 -3.62
CA PRO A 170 3.72 -28.30 -3.87
C PRO A 170 2.77 -27.60 -4.86
N LEU A 171 3.21 -27.41 -6.11
CA LEU A 171 2.53 -26.64 -7.17
C LEU A 171 1.07 -27.02 -7.37
N ARG A 172 0.74 -28.32 -7.35
CA ARG A 172 -0.66 -28.78 -7.51
C ARG A 172 -1.55 -28.30 -6.37
N ARG A 173 -1.07 -28.39 -5.13
CA ARG A 173 -1.80 -27.94 -3.94
C ARG A 173 -1.87 -26.42 -3.89
N TRP A 174 -0.81 -25.73 -4.31
CA TRP A 174 -0.81 -24.28 -4.47
C TRP A 174 -1.84 -23.82 -5.50
N LYS A 175 -1.93 -24.47 -6.67
CA LYS A 175 -2.96 -24.17 -7.68
C LYS A 175 -4.39 -24.32 -7.14
N ALA A 176 -4.62 -25.22 -6.17
CA ALA A 176 -5.90 -25.33 -5.48
C ALA A 176 -6.16 -24.15 -4.53
N VAL A 177 -5.14 -23.69 -3.79
CA VAL A 177 -5.21 -22.45 -2.99
C VAL A 177 -5.54 -21.26 -3.89
N ILE A 178 -4.88 -21.11 -5.04
CA ILE A 178 -5.18 -20.02 -5.99
C ILE A 178 -6.59 -20.14 -6.58
N ALA A 179 -7.09 -21.35 -6.82
CA ALA A 179 -8.47 -21.53 -7.28
C ALA A 179 -9.50 -21.04 -6.24
N LEU A 180 -9.20 -21.17 -4.94
CA LEU A 180 -10.01 -20.60 -3.87
C LEU A 180 -9.90 -19.07 -3.84
N LEU A 181 -8.69 -18.52 -3.98
CA LEU A 181 -8.46 -17.07 -4.01
C LEU A 181 -9.13 -16.39 -5.21
N GLY A 182 -9.02 -16.98 -6.40
CA GLY A 182 -9.59 -16.46 -7.63
C GLY A 182 -11.12 -16.57 -7.70
N ASN A 183 -11.79 -17.08 -6.66
CA ASN A 183 -13.23 -17.08 -6.56
C ASN A 183 -13.73 -15.68 -6.17
N ALA A 184 -14.69 -15.14 -6.93
CA ALA A 184 -15.26 -13.82 -6.73
C ALA A 184 -15.74 -13.56 -5.28
N ALA A 185 -16.26 -14.57 -4.57
CA ALA A 185 -16.69 -14.42 -3.17
C ALA A 185 -15.51 -14.18 -2.22
N VAL A 186 -14.36 -14.80 -2.47
CA VAL A 186 -13.14 -14.62 -1.69
C VAL A 186 -12.49 -13.28 -2.02
N LEU A 187 -12.48 -12.87 -3.30
CA LEU A 187 -12.01 -11.55 -3.74
C LEU A 187 -12.84 -10.41 -3.16
N ASN A 188 -14.17 -10.54 -3.21
CA ASN A 188 -15.10 -9.60 -2.58
C ASN A 188 -14.92 -9.59 -1.05
N SER A 189 -14.51 -10.69 -0.41
CA SER A 189 -14.21 -10.68 1.03
C SER A 189 -12.81 -10.13 1.37
N LEU A 190 -11.87 -10.12 0.41
CA LEU A 190 -10.46 -9.82 0.64
C LEU A 190 -10.18 -8.32 0.70
N LEU A 191 -10.88 -7.53 -0.11
CA LEU A 191 -10.50 -6.14 -0.33
C LEU A 191 -11.65 -5.15 -0.17
N TYR A 192 -12.91 -5.54 -0.38
CA TYR A 192 -14.02 -4.58 -0.39
C TYR A 192 -15.38 -5.24 -0.14
N LYS A 193 -16.16 -4.77 0.85
CA LYS A 193 -17.59 -5.16 0.95
C LYS A 193 -18.49 -4.50 -0.12
N GLY A 194 -17.91 -3.75 -1.06
CA GLY A 194 -18.53 -3.35 -2.32
C GLY A 194 -18.25 -4.38 -3.42
N ALA A 195 -18.95 -4.29 -4.56
CA ALA A 195 -18.59 -5.10 -5.71
C ALA A 195 -17.17 -4.72 -6.17
N PHE A 196 -16.24 -5.68 -6.16
CA PHE A 196 -14.91 -5.46 -6.72
C PHE A 196 -15.05 -5.03 -8.19
N PRO A 197 -14.22 -4.09 -8.69
CA PRO A 197 -14.25 -3.72 -10.09
C PRO A 197 -14.16 -4.97 -10.99
N PRO A 198 -14.97 -5.06 -12.05
CA PRO A 198 -14.94 -6.24 -12.90
C PRO A 198 -13.55 -6.39 -13.53
N ASN A 199 -13.02 -7.60 -13.52
CA ASN A 199 -11.72 -7.86 -14.14
C ASN A 199 -11.76 -7.50 -15.64
N ASN A 200 -10.83 -6.65 -16.08
CA ASN A 200 -10.74 -6.16 -17.46
C ASN A 200 -9.42 -6.55 -18.17
N LEU A 201 -8.63 -7.46 -17.59
CA LEU A 201 -7.34 -7.90 -18.13
C LEU A 201 -7.45 -8.82 -19.35
N GLY A 202 -8.67 -9.21 -19.76
CA GLY A 202 -8.90 -10.16 -20.85
C GLY A 202 -8.56 -11.61 -20.50
N ILE A 203 -8.22 -11.90 -19.24
CA ILE A 203 -7.96 -13.24 -18.71
C ILE A 203 -8.76 -13.47 -17.43
N SER A 204 -9.04 -14.74 -17.10
CA SER A 204 -9.70 -15.06 -15.82
C SER A 204 -8.88 -14.60 -14.61
N SER A 205 -9.52 -14.20 -13.52
CA SER A 205 -8.83 -13.78 -12.28
C SER A 205 -7.91 -14.89 -11.74
N ARG A 206 -8.31 -16.16 -11.90
CA ARG A 206 -7.47 -17.32 -11.57
C ARG A 206 -6.18 -17.34 -12.39
N ALA A 207 -6.27 -17.10 -13.70
CA ALA A 207 -5.09 -17.04 -14.57
C ALA A 207 -4.18 -15.87 -14.20
N ALA A 208 -4.76 -14.70 -13.90
CA ALA A 208 -4.01 -13.53 -13.43
C ALA A 208 -3.21 -13.84 -12.15
N TYR A 209 -3.85 -14.39 -11.11
CA TYR A 209 -3.14 -14.76 -9.88
C TYR A 209 -2.08 -15.83 -10.09
N LEU A 210 -2.34 -16.84 -10.94
CA LEU A 210 -1.30 -17.83 -11.27
C LEU A 210 -0.07 -17.17 -11.89
N GLY A 211 -0.26 -16.18 -12.77
CA GLY A 211 0.81 -15.37 -13.35
C GLY A 211 1.55 -14.56 -12.28
N ILE A 212 0.83 -13.77 -11.48
CA ILE A 212 1.41 -12.94 -10.41
C ILE A 212 2.28 -13.75 -9.45
N PHE A 213 1.75 -14.86 -8.93
CA PHE A 213 2.51 -15.69 -8.00
C PHE A 213 3.67 -16.43 -8.66
N HIS A 214 3.54 -16.79 -9.93
CA HIS A 214 4.67 -17.35 -10.68
C HIS A 214 5.80 -16.32 -10.79
N THR A 215 5.49 -15.09 -11.18
CA THR A 215 6.45 -13.98 -11.23
C THR A 215 7.10 -13.75 -9.87
N LEU A 216 6.31 -13.61 -8.80
CA LEU A 216 6.83 -13.41 -7.44
C LEU A 216 7.79 -14.51 -6.98
N PHE A 217 7.50 -15.77 -7.29
CA PHE A 217 8.34 -16.90 -6.89
C PHE A 217 9.61 -17.07 -7.72
N THR A 218 9.70 -16.43 -8.89
CA THR A 218 10.79 -16.63 -9.86
C THR A 218 11.61 -15.38 -10.17
N THR A 219 11.15 -14.19 -9.74
CA THR A 219 11.85 -12.92 -9.99
C THR A 219 12.27 -12.20 -8.71
N GLN A 220 11.74 -12.60 -7.56
CA GLN A 220 12.03 -11.98 -6.27
C GLN A 220 12.26 -13.02 -5.19
N VAL A 221 13.05 -12.67 -4.17
CA VAL A 221 13.22 -13.54 -3.00
C VAL A 221 11.98 -13.42 -2.11
N VAL A 222 11.23 -14.51 -1.94
CA VAL A 222 9.89 -14.49 -1.31
C VAL A 222 9.87 -13.94 0.12
N ARG A 223 10.97 -14.09 0.86
CA ARG A 223 11.07 -13.58 2.23
C ARG A 223 11.09 -12.05 2.28
N GLU A 224 11.37 -11.38 1.18
CA GLU A 224 11.35 -9.92 1.06
C GLU A 224 9.96 -9.37 0.75
N SER A 225 8.98 -10.23 0.48
CA SER A 225 7.60 -9.82 0.26
C SER A 225 6.79 -9.92 1.56
N PHE A 226 6.41 -8.78 2.16
CA PHE A 226 5.48 -8.79 3.30
C PHE A 226 4.14 -9.44 2.94
N PHE A 227 3.69 -9.26 1.69
CA PHE A 227 2.47 -9.87 1.18
C PHE A 227 2.54 -11.39 1.21
N LEU A 228 3.60 -11.99 0.66
CA LEU A 228 3.78 -13.44 0.70
C LEU A 228 3.98 -13.97 2.12
N GLN A 229 4.71 -13.25 2.97
CA GLN A 229 4.83 -13.62 4.37
C GLN A 229 3.47 -13.68 5.06
N MET A 230 2.64 -12.64 4.88
CA MET A 230 1.27 -12.62 5.38
C MET A 230 0.41 -13.75 4.80
N LEU A 231 0.56 -14.08 3.52
CA LEU A 231 -0.22 -15.13 2.86
C LEU A 231 0.18 -16.56 3.28
N PHE A 232 1.42 -16.79 3.71
CA PHE A 232 1.92 -18.10 4.12
C PHE A 232 1.98 -18.32 5.64
N PHE A 233 2.17 -17.24 6.41
CA PHE A 233 2.35 -17.29 7.85
C PHE A 233 1.26 -16.52 8.63
N GLY A 234 0.59 -15.55 8.00
CA GLY A 234 -0.34 -14.65 8.68
C GLY A 234 0.36 -13.59 9.55
N GLU A 235 1.69 -13.48 9.42
CA GLU A 235 2.55 -12.58 10.17
C GLU A 235 3.86 -12.37 9.40
N LEU A 236 4.59 -11.29 9.73
CA LEU A 236 5.92 -11.05 9.21
C LEU A 236 6.95 -11.76 10.10
N ARG A 237 7.68 -12.71 9.53
CA ARG A 237 8.73 -13.51 10.21
C ARG A 237 10.15 -13.11 9.81
N TYR A 238 10.29 -12.53 8.63
CA TYR A 238 11.56 -12.17 8.01
C TYR A 238 11.64 -10.65 7.89
N PRO A 239 12.54 -9.98 8.65
CA PRO A 239 12.68 -8.54 8.65
C PRO A 239 12.98 -7.93 7.27
N GLN A 240 13.55 -8.72 6.35
CA GLN A 240 13.83 -8.28 4.98
C GLN A 240 12.57 -7.84 4.22
N GLY A 241 11.41 -8.38 4.59
CA GLY A 241 10.15 -7.98 4.00
C GLY A 241 9.46 -6.81 4.68
N PHE A 242 10.04 -6.21 5.73
CA PHE A 242 9.41 -5.06 6.37
C PHE A 242 9.26 -3.89 5.39
N PRO A 243 8.13 -3.13 5.47
CA PRO A 243 7.92 -1.96 4.63
C PRO A 243 8.97 -0.88 4.86
N LEU A 244 9.08 0.05 3.91
CA LEU A 244 10.14 1.08 3.88
C LEU A 244 10.19 1.96 5.15
N GLU A 245 9.06 2.19 5.83
CA GLU A 245 9.00 2.92 7.10
C GLU A 245 9.78 2.26 8.26
N CYS A 246 10.11 0.97 8.13
CA CYS A 246 10.89 0.24 9.11
C CYS A 246 12.39 0.44 8.93
N ASP A 247 12.85 1.00 7.82
CA ASP A 247 14.26 1.31 7.61
C ASP A 247 14.66 2.48 8.53
N PRO A 248 15.71 2.35 9.36
CA PRO A 248 16.07 3.38 10.32
C PRO A 248 16.53 4.70 9.68
N GLN A 249 17.17 4.65 8.50
CA GLN A 249 17.60 5.84 7.77
C GLN A 249 16.41 6.55 7.11
N ILE A 250 15.46 5.78 6.57
CA ILE A 250 14.20 6.34 6.06
C ILE A 250 13.40 6.95 7.19
N PHE A 251 13.25 6.24 8.32
CA PHE A 251 12.53 6.74 9.48
C PHE A 251 13.10 8.07 9.97
N GLN A 252 14.43 8.16 10.12
CA GLN A 252 15.08 9.40 10.53
C GLN A 252 14.84 10.54 9.53
N ARG A 253 15.06 10.30 8.24
CA ARG A 253 14.84 11.32 7.20
C ARG A 253 13.38 11.73 7.08
N ALA A 254 12.44 10.80 7.23
CA ALA A 254 11.01 11.08 7.22
C ALA A 254 10.63 11.95 8.42
N ARG A 255 11.19 11.69 9.61
CA ARG A 255 10.99 12.53 10.80
C ARG A 255 11.56 13.93 10.63
N GLU A 256 12.72 14.06 10.00
CA GLU A 256 13.32 15.37 9.67
C GLU A 256 12.48 16.11 8.63
N GLY A 257 12.07 15.45 7.56
CA GLY A 257 11.17 16.00 6.55
C GLY A 257 9.83 16.44 7.13
N LEU A 258 9.25 15.66 8.05
CA LEU A 258 8.00 16.01 8.73
C LEU A 258 8.09 17.36 9.46
N ARG A 259 9.22 17.68 10.08
CA ARG A 259 9.41 18.95 10.82
C ARG A 259 9.39 20.18 9.93
N GLN A 260 9.71 20.01 8.64
CA GLN A 260 9.79 21.09 7.65
C GLN A 260 8.60 21.08 6.69
N CYS A 261 7.83 19.99 6.66
CA CYS A 261 6.69 19.80 5.78
C CYS A 261 5.42 20.38 6.40
N GLU A 262 4.68 21.16 5.62
CA GLU A 262 3.28 21.45 5.93
C GLU A 262 2.44 20.18 5.69
N LEU A 263 2.15 19.42 6.76
CA LEU A 263 1.34 18.20 6.67
C LEU A 263 -0.15 18.51 6.84
N ARG A 264 -0.98 18.14 5.85
CA ARG A 264 -2.44 18.20 5.92
C ARG A 264 -3.02 16.79 5.82
N VAL A 265 -3.92 16.42 6.75
CA VAL A 265 -4.62 15.13 6.73
C VAL A 265 -6.13 15.36 6.66
N MET A 266 -6.71 15.18 5.48
CA MET A 266 -8.06 15.63 5.13
C MET A 266 -9.01 14.49 4.80
N GLN A 267 -10.22 14.54 5.35
CA GLN A 267 -11.29 13.62 4.98
C GLN A 267 -12.03 14.11 3.74
N ALA A 268 -11.62 13.63 2.57
CA ALA A 268 -12.16 14.03 1.28
C ALA A 268 -11.90 12.95 0.22
N ASP A 269 -12.61 13.03 -0.89
CA ASP A 269 -12.17 12.37 -2.13
C ASP A 269 -10.92 13.09 -2.66
N ILE A 270 -9.98 12.33 -3.23
CA ILE A 270 -8.71 12.90 -3.69
C ILE A 270 -8.86 13.90 -4.83
N LEU A 271 -9.85 13.71 -5.71
CA LEU A 271 -10.09 14.62 -6.82
C LEU A 271 -10.75 15.91 -6.33
N ASP A 272 -11.64 15.81 -5.33
CA ASP A 272 -12.22 16.99 -4.67
C ASP A 272 -11.16 17.75 -3.87
N CYS A 273 -10.24 17.02 -3.21
CA CYS A 273 -9.10 17.62 -2.53
C CYS A 273 -8.17 18.33 -3.51
N ALA A 274 -7.83 17.70 -4.65
CA ALA A 274 -6.98 18.30 -5.67
C ALA A 274 -7.59 19.58 -6.25
N ALA A 275 -8.91 19.64 -6.44
CA ALA A 275 -9.61 20.81 -6.98
C ALA A 275 -9.48 22.07 -6.10
N GLY A 276 -9.18 21.91 -4.80
CA GLY A 276 -8.94 23.00 -3.86
C GLY A 276 -7.47 23.36 -3.65
N GLU A 277 -6.56 22.73 -4.40
CA GLU A 277 -5.11 22.90 -4.27
C GLU A 277 -4.51 23.42 -5.60
N ALA A 278 -3.23 23.81 -5.55
CA ALA A 278 -2.45 24.26 -6.70
C ALA A 278 -1.00 23.81 -6.55
N ASP A 279 -0.26 23.81 -7.66
CA ASP A 279 1.17 23.50 -7.73
C ASP A 279 1.53 22.12 -7.13
N ILE A 280 0.69 21.11 -7.39
CA ILE A 280 0.97 19.73 -6.98
C ILE A 280 2.02 19.11 -7.92
N ASP A 281 3.16 18.70 -7.37
CA ASP A 281 4.26 18.10 -8.13
C ASP A 281 4.17 16.57 -8.21
N PHE A 282 3.50 15.94 -7.25
CA PHE A 282 3.40 14.49 -7.19
C PHE A 282 2.05 14.03 -6.65
N VAL A 283 1.39 13.12 -7.35
CA VAL A 283 0.13 12.49 -6.93
C VAL A 283 0.27 10.97 -6.86
N SER A 284 -0.10 10.38 -5.72
CA SER A 284 -0.22 8.93 -5.55
C SER A 284 -1.68 8.52 -5.39
N LEU A 285 -2.26 7.94 -6.45
CA LEU A 285 -3.71 7.66 -6.55
C LEU A 285 -4.14 6.30 -6.00
N SER A 286 -3.21 5.39 -5.70
CA SER A 286 -3.57 4.00 -5.37
C SER A 286 -4.39 3.36 -6.50
N ASP A 287 -5.16 2.31 -6.18
CA ASP A 287 -6.15 1.67 -7.04
C ASP A 287 -7.50 2.40 -7.08
N VAL A 288 -7.61 3.62 -6.52
CA VAL A 288 -8.88 4.38 -6.48
C VAL A 288 -9.53 4.54 -7.86
N PRO A 289 -8.79 4.83 -8.96
CA PRO A 289 -9.40 4.97 -10.29
C PRO A 289 -10.23 3.76 -10.72
N SER A 290 -9.84 2.54 -10.32
CA SER A 290 -10.55 1.30 -10.67
C SER A 290 -11.94 1.19 -10.03
N PHE A 291 -12.19 1.92 -8.94
CA PHE A 291 -13.48 1.96 -8.25
C PHE A 291 -14.40 3.09 -8.73
N MET A 292 -13.88 3.98 -9.59
CA MET A 292 -14.68 5.07 -10.15
C MET A 292 -15.59 4.58 -11.28
N PRO A 293 -16.73 5.25 -11.52
CA PRO A 293 -17.46 5.08 -12.77
C PRO A 293 -16.53 5.27 -13.98
N GLU A 294 -16.74 4.51 -15.06
CA GLU A 294 -15.84 4.47 -16.22
C GLU A 294 -15.49 5.87 -16.76
N ALA A 295 -16.47 6.75 -16.88
CA ALA A 295 -16.26 8.12 -17.34
C ALA A 295 -15.39 8.95 -16.37
N ALA A 296 -15.53 8.75 -15.06
CA ALA A 296 -14.73 9.43 -14.06
C ALA A 296 -13.29 8.88 -14.04
N GLY A 297 -13.12 7.56 -14.11
CA GLY A 297 -11.80 6.92 -14.21
C GLY A 297 -11.04 7.35 -15.46
N LYS A 298 -11.71 7.39 -16.64
CA LYS A 298 -11.10 7.90 -17.88
C LYS A 298 -10.64 9.36 -17.77
N ASN A 299 -11.38 10.19 -17.04
CA ASN A 299 -11.05 11.61 -16.89
C ASN A 299 -10.21 11.93 -15.64
N VAL A 300 -9.66 10.93 -14.95
CA VAL A 300 -8.92 11.14 -13.68
C VAL A 300 -7.74 12.12 -13.85
N LEU A 301 -6.96 11.98 -14.92
CA LEU A 301 -5.84 12.89 -15.20
C LEU A 301 -6.33 14.31 -15.56
N GLN A 302 -7.41 14.42 -16.32
CA GLN A 302 -8.00 15.71 -16.71
C GLN A 302 -8.58 16.45 -15.50
N ARG A 303 -9.12 15.73 -14.52
CA ARG A 303 -9.61 16.31 -13.26
C ARG A 303 -8.48 16.78 -12.34
N LEU A 304 -7.32 16.12 -12.38
CA LEU A 304 -6.14 16.56 -11.63
C LEU A 304 -5.43 17.74 -12.31
N ALA A 305 -5.40 17.77 -13.64
CA ALA A 305 -4.59 18.68 -14.44
C ALA A 305 -4.62 20.17 -14.02
N PRO A 306 -5.76 20.77 -13.61
CA PRO A 306 -5.80 22.16 -13.17
C PRO A 306 -4.98 22.48 -11.91
N ALA A 307 -4.74 21.48 -11.05
CA ALA A 307 -4.02 21.64 -9.78
C ALA A 307 -2.55 21.19 -9.85
N LEU A 308 -2.14 20.56 -10.96
CA LEU A 308 -0.80 20.04 -11.14
C LEU A 308 0.17 21.12 -11.63
N SER A 309 1.40 21.10 -11.11
CA SER A 309 2.51 21.87 -11.66
C SER A 309 2.98 21.32 -13.02
N GLU A 310 3.80 22.09 -13.72
CA GLU A 310 4.50 21.58 -14.90
C GLU A 310 5.45 20.43 -14.50
N ASN A 311 5.48 19.36 -15.29
CA ASN A 311 6.24 18.13 -15.00
C ASN A 311 5.77 17.34 -13.77
N ALA A 312 4.64 17.70 -13.16
CA ALA A 312 4.06 16.92 -12.08
C ALA A 312 3.88 15.45 -12.47
N GLN A 313 4.15 14.54 -11.54
CA GLN A 313 4.05 13.10 -11.76
C GLN A 313 2.84 12.51 -11.06
N VAL A 314 2.10 11.65 -11.75
CA VAL A 314 0.93 10.95 -11.23
C VAL A 314 1.17 9.46 -11.30
N VAL A 315 1.14 8.79 -10.15
CA VAL A 315 1.25 7.33 -10.02
C VAL A 315 -0.13 6.74 -9.79
N MET A 316 -0.55 5.87 -10.70
CA MET A 316 -1.79 5.10 -10.64
C MET A 316 -1.47 3.62 -10.49
N ARG A 317 -2.34 2.91 -9.76
CA ARG A 317 -2.29 1.46 -9.65
C ARG A 317 -3.62 0.88 -10.12
N GLY A 318 -3.56 -0.36 -10.60
CA GLY A 318 -4.69 -1.17 -11.05
C GLY A 318 -4.49 -2.62 -10.64
N HIS A 319 -5.42 -3.26 -9.92
CA HIS A 319 -5.26 -4.67 -9.57
C HIS A 319 -5.65 -5.61 -10.73
N LEU A 320 -6.92 -6.05 -10.77
CA LEU A 320 -7.48 -6.83 -11.89
C LEU A 320 -8.32 -5.97 -12.84
N HIS A 321 -8.49 -4.70 -12.48
CA HIS A 321 -9.12 -3.69 -13.32
C HIS A 321 -8.07 -2.60 -13.52
N VAL A 322 -7.70 -2.33 -14.77
CA VAL A 322 -6.73 -1.29 -15.10
C VAL A 322 -7.44 -0.22 -15.91
N VAL A 323 -7.40 1.01 -15.41
CA VAL A 323 -8.00 2.16 -16.06
C VAL A 323 -7.06 2.67 -17.16
N ARG A 324 -7.64 3.01 -18.32
CA ARG A 324 -6.92 3.72 -19.39
C ARG A 324 -7.39 5.18 -19.39
N PRO A 325 -6.66 6.10 -18.73
CA PRO A 325 -7.07 7.48 -18.66
C PRO A 325 -6.85 8.23 -19.99
N ASP A 326 -7.59 9.31 -20.19
CA ASP A 326 -7.31 10.30 -21.21
C ASP A 326 -6.00 11.02 -20.87
N CYS A 327 -5.00 10.80 -21.73
CA CYS A 327 -3.64 11.32 -21.57
C CYS A 327 -3.42 12.67 -22.27
N ALA A 328 -4.45 13.36 -22.75
CA ALA A 328 -4.30 14.70 -23.32
C ALA A 328 -3.55 15.63 -22.34
N GLY A 329 -2.38 16.14 -22.77
CA GLY A 329 -1.52 16.96 -21.92
C GLY A 329 -0.68 16.19 -20.89
N PHE A 330 -0.56 14.87 -21.04
CA PHE A 330 0.28 14.00 -20.22
C PHE A 330 1.14 13.10 -21.11
N CYS A 331 2.31 12.72 -20.60
CA CYS A 331 3.16 11.69 -21.19
C CYS A 331 3.16 10.47 -20.30
N ASP A 332 2.90 9.29 -20.86
CA ASP A 332 3.14 8.02 -20.17
C ASP A 332 4.65 7.76 -20.07
N ILE A 333 5.17 7.83 -18.85
CA ILE A 333 6.59 7.60 -18.53
C ILE A 333 6.79 6.31 -17.73
N THR A 334 5.81 5.42 -17.71
CA THR A 334 5.88 4.13 -16.98
C THR A 334 7.11 3.32 -17.36
N HIS A 335 7.53 3.39 -18.64
CA HIS A 335 8.73 2.70 -19.14
C HIS A 335 10.02 3.11 -18.42
N GLN A 336 10.10 4.32 -17.85
CA GLN A 336 11.28 4.82 -17.13
C GLN A 336 11.47 4.13 -15.78
N TYR A 337 10.39 3.57 -15.21
CA TYR A 337 10.36 2.97 -13.88
C TYR A 337 10.20 1.46 -13.90
N GLN A 338 10.40 0.80 -15.04
CA GLN A 338 10.20 -0.65 -15.18
C GLN A 338 11.06 -1.47 -14.21
N ALA A 339 12.30 -1.04 -13.97
CA ALA A 339 13.18 -1.71 -13.02
C ALA A 339 12.67 -1.59 -11.57
N ASP A 340 12.10 -0.45 -11.20
CA ASP A 340 11.55 -0.22 -9.86
C ASP A 340 10.20 -0.94 -9.69
N ILE A 341 9.35 -0.92 -10.73
CA ILE A 341 8.09 -1.68 -10.78
C ILE A 341 8.38 -3.18 -10.62
N ALA A 342 9.40 -3.73 -11.29
CA ALA A 342 9.77 -5.14 -11.16
C ALA A 342 10.28 -5.53 -9.76
N ARG A 343 10.78 -4.56 -8.98
CA ARG A 343 11.26 -4.75 -7.60
C ARG A 343 10.18 -4.54 -6.53
N GLU A 344 9.02 -4.00 -6.90
CA GLU A 344 7.90 -3.79 -5.98
C GLU A 344 7.51 -5.14 -5.34
N ARG A 345 7.47 -5.18 -4.01
CA ARG A 345 7.49 -6.46 -3.26
C ARG A 345 6.15 -7.20 -3.21
N THR A 346 5.08 -6.64 -3.77
CA THR A 346 3.76 -7.28 -3.80
C THR A 346 3.43 -7.85 -5.18
N GLN A 347 3.88 -7.19 -6.26
CA GLN A 347 3.56 -7.47 -7.67
C GLN A 347 2.06 -7.66 -7.94
N LEU A 348 1.20 -7.16 -7.05
CA LEU A 348 -0.25 -7.25 -7.22
C LEU A 348 -0.77 -6.19 -8.20
N TRP A 349 0.01 -5.15 -8.46
CA TRP A 349 -0.48 -3.93 -9.08
C TRP A 349 0.13 -3.71 -10.46
N HIS A 350 -0.73 -3.45 -11.45
CA HIS A 350 -0.33 -2.77 -12.66
C HIS A 350 -0.11 -1.30 -12.33
N VAL A 351 1.12 -0.82 -12.52
CA VAL A 351 1.49 0.56 -12.22
C VAL A 351 1.52 1.36 -13.52
N GLN A 352 0.97 2.57 -13.48
CA GLN A 352 1.04 3.54 -14.56
C GLN A 352 1.59 4.85 -14.00
N VAL A 353 2.57 5.44 -14.67
CA VAL A 353 3.20 6.70 -14.26
C VAL A 353 3.06 7.72 -15.38
N TYR A 354 2.40 8.83 -15.09
CA TYR A 354 2.16 9.91 -16.04
C TYR A 354 2.89 11.17 -15.60
N ARG A 355 3.39 11.94 -16.56
CA ARG A 355 3.96 13.27 -16.32
C ARG A 355 3.15 14.33 -17.04
N ARG A 356 2.78 15.40 -16.33
CA ARG A 356 2.11 16.56 -16.92
C ARG A 356 3.04 17.24 -17.91
N SER A 357 2.59 17.35 -19.17
CA SER A 357 3.29 18.04 -20.24
C SER A 357 2.29 18.95 -20.96
N PRO A 358 2.21 20.25 -20.60
CA PRO A 358 1.26 21.18 -21.21
C PRO A 358 1.52 21.42 -22.70
N SER A 359 2.67 21.00 -23.24
CA SER A 359 3.20 21.40 -24.55
C SER A 359 2.74 20.57 -25.77
N LEU A 360 1.74 19.70 -25.65
CA LEU A 360 1.05 19.12 -26.82
C LEU A 360 -0.21 19.90 -27.17
N GLN A 361 -0.06 21.19 -27.50
CA GLN A 361 -0.98 21.80 -28.45
C GLN A 361 -0.63 21.23 -29.83
N VAL A 362 -1.46 20.29 -30.31
CA VAL A 362 -1.44 19.82 -31.69
C VAL A 362 -1.52 21.05 -32.58
N SER A 363 -0.41 21.35 -33.26
CA SER A 363 -0.40 22.28 -34.38
C SER A 363 -1.39 21.72 -35.40
N ARG A 364 -2.42 22.51 -35.71
CA ARG A 364 -3.52 22.14 -36.62
C ARG A 364 -3.03 21.77 -38.00
#